data_AF-A0A1H9ACX8-F1
#
_entry.id   AF-A0A1H9ACX8-F1
#
_cell.length_a   1.000
_cell.length_b   1.000
_cell.length_c   1.000
_cell.angle_alpha   90.00
_cell.angle_beta   90.00
_cell.angle_gamma   90.00
#
_symmetry.space_group_name_H-M   'P 1'
#
loop_
_entity.id
_entity.type
_entity.pdbx_description
1 polymer ?
#
loop_
_entity_poly.entity_id
_entity_poly.type
_entity_poly.pdbx_seq_one_letter_code
_entity_poly.pdbx_strand_id
1 'polypeptide(L)'
;MDYTTLALDPGFGSAIGRGIGAIALYAVVGLVLMVFGFYAIDWTTPGKLSILVRNGAPNAVIVTASGLVSMAFIVVVAILSAVGKLDEGLLTSLIYGIVGIIVQVAAVRLLEWVTKLDIGSIIESDRFAPASVVVAAAHVALGLVVAFAIY
;
A
#
# COMPACT_ATOMS: atom_id res chain seq x y z
N MET A 1 46.03 16.12 24.36
CA MET A 1 44.86 16.28 23.47
C MET A 1 44.96 15.16 22.44
N ASP A 2 44.24 14.07 22.65
CA ASP A 2 44.13 13.02 21.64
C ASP A 2 43.20 13.52 20.54
N TYR A 3 43.78 13.70 19.35
CA TYR A 3 43.00 13.89 18.14
C TYR A 3 42.49 12.51 17.75
N THR A 4 41.30 12.13 18.25
CA THR A 4 40.59 10.94 17.77
C THR A 4 40.31 11.17 16.29
N THR A 5 41.19 10.66 15.43
CA THR A 5 41.00 10.63 13.99
C THR A 5 39.66 9.97 13.73
N LEU A 6 38.76 10.72 13.09
CA LEU A 6 37.43 10.31 12.62
C LEU A 6 37.58 9.28 11.47
N ALA A 7 38.30 8.18 11.73
CA ALA A 7 38.51 7.11 10.78
C ALA A 7 37.25 6.25 10.77
N LEU A 8 36.61 6.12 9.60
CA LEU A 8 35.48 5.23 9.42
C LEU A 8 35.90 3.79 9.72
N ASP A 9 35.00 3.03 10.35
CA ASP A 9 35.22 1.62 10.62
C ASP A 9 35.58 0.87 9.31
N PRO A 10 36.53 -0.09 9.32
CA PRO A 10 36.94 -0.83 8.13
C PRO A 10 35.78 -1.53 7.40
N GLY A 11 34.68 -1.82 8.10
CA GLY A 11 33.47 -2.43 7.54
C GLY A 11 32.43 -1.45 6.99
N PHE A 12 32.60 -0.13 7.20
CA PHE A 12 31.57 0.88 6.97
C PHE A 12 31.07 0.90 5.52
N GLY A 13 31.97 0.96 4.54
CA GLY A 13 31.59 0.98 3.12
C GLY A 13 30.80 -0.25 2.70
N SER A 14 31.19 -1.43 3.20
CA SER A 14 30.47 -2.68 2.93
C SER A 14 29.06 -2.70 3.56
N ALA A 15 28.92 -2.12 4.75
CA ALA A 15 27.63 -2.02 5.44
C ALA A 15 26.69 -1.07 4.71
N ILE A 16 27.20 0.10 4.27
CA ILE A 16 26.44 1.04 3.44
C ILE A 16 26.01 0.40 2.12
N GLY A 17 26.93 -0.30 1.42
CA GLY A 17 26.60 -0.98 0.16
C GLY A 17 25.50 -2.03 0.32
N ARG A 18 25.55 -2.85 1.38
CA ARG A 18 24.47 -3.80 1.72
C ARG A 18 23.17 -3.10 2.04
N GLY A 19 23.21 -1.99 2.79
CA GLY A 19 22.03 -1.19 3.13
C GLY A 19 21.34 -0.61 1.89
N ILE A 20 22.11 -0.02 0.97
CA ILE A 20 21.59 0.51 -0.30
C ILE A 20 20.96 -0.62 -1.14
N GLY A 21 21.61 -1.77 -1.23
CA GLY A 21 21.07 -2.94 -1.94
C GLY A 21 19.76 -3.43 -1.34
N ALA A 22 19.65 -3.50 -0.02
CA ALA A 22 18.43 -3.87 0.67
C ALA A 22 17.30 -2.85 0.41
N ILE A 23 17.59 -1.54 0.50
CA ILE A 23 16.62 -0.48 0.18
C ILE A 23 16.09 -0.63 -1.24
N ALA A 24 16.97 -0.84 -2.21
CA ALA A 24 16.57 -1.01 -3.61
C ALA A 24 15.67 -2.23 -3.80
N LEU A 25 16.01 -3.36 -3.18
CA LEU A 25 15.22 -4.60 -3.29
C LEU A 25 13.84 -4.47 -2.63
N TYR A 26 13.77 -3.91 -1.42
CA TYR A 26 12.49 -3.65 -0.77
C TYR A 26 11.65 -2.60 -1.51
N ALA A 27 12.27 -1.60 -2.14
CA ALA A 27 11.58 -0.65 -2.98
C ALA A 27 10.95 -1.32 -4.21
N VAL A 28 11.65 -2.29 -4.84
CA VAL A 28 11.11 -3.09 -5.95
C VAL A 28 9.94 -3.95 -5.47
N VAL A 29 10.08 -4.65 -4.33
CA VAL A 29 8.99 -5.44 -3.75
C VAL A 29 7.78 -4.57 -3.45
N GLY A 30 7.99 -3.43 -2.80
CA GLY A 30 6.94 -2.46 -2.50
C GLY A 30 6.25 -1.96 -3.77
N LEU A 31 7.01 -1.60 -4.81
CA LEU A 31 6.44 -1.18 -6.09
C LEU A 31 5.58 -2.28 -6.73
N VAL A 32 6.07 -3.52 -6.75
CA VAL A 32 5.32 -4.68 -7.28
C VAL A 32 4.02 -4.87 -6.53
N LEU A 33 4.05 -4.80 -5.20
CA LEU A 33 2.85 -4.91 -4.35
C LEU A 33 1.87 -3.76 -4.60
N MET A 34 2.35 -2.53 -4.72
CA MET A 34 1.51 -1.36 -5.00
C MET A 34 0.83 -1.48 -6.37
N VAL A 35 1.55 -1.91 -7.40
CA VAL A 35 0.98 -2.16 -8.74
C VAL A 35 -0.05 -3.29 -8.68
N PHE A 36 0.28 -4.39 -8.01
CA PHE A 36 -0.63 -5.53 -7.80
C PHE A 36 -1.93 -5.09 -7.12
N GLY A 37 -1.83 -4.35 -6.01
CA GLY A 37 -2.99 -3.89 -5.27
C GLY A 37 -3.84 -2.87 -6.05
N PHE A 38 -3.21 -1.98 -6.80
CA PHE A 38 -3.94 -1.07 -7.70
C PHE A 38 -4.79 -1.85 -8.71
N TYR A 39 -4.22 -2.85 -9.39
CA TYR A 39 -4.97 -3.68 -10.35
C TYR A 39 -6.03 -4.55 -9.65
N ALA A 40 -5.76 -5.03 -8.43
CA ALA A 40 -6.76 -5.76 -7.65
C ALA A 40 -7.98 -4.89 -7.33
N ILE A 41 -7.79 -3.60 -6.99
CA ILE A 41 -8.91 -2.66 -6.84
C ILE A 41 -9.56 -2.35 -8.19
N ASP A 42 -8.78 -2.03 -9.23
CA ASP A 42 -9.31 -1.63 -10.54
C ASP A 42 -10.19 -2.72 -11.17
N TRP A 43 -9.75 -4.00 -11.13
CA TRP A 43 -10.56 -5.10 -11.63
C TRP A 43 -11.84 -5.26 -10.84
N THR A 44 -11.75 -5.16 -9.52
CA THR A 44 -12.94 -5.40 -8.72
C THR A 44 -13.92 -4.22 -8.88
N THR A 45 -13.48 -2.99 -9.20
CA THR A 45 -14.31 -1.76 -9.15
C THR A 45 -15.10 -1.53 -10.45
N PRO A 46 -16.40 -1.19 -10.38
CA PRO A 46 -17.19 -0.82 -11.56
C PRO A 46 -16.70 0.51 -12.15
N GLY A 47 -16.64 0.59 -13.49
CA GLY A 47 -16.00 1.71 -14.19
C GLY A 47 -14.48 1.60 -14.10
N LYS A 48 -13.77 1.68 -15.23
CA LYS A 48 -12.29 1.58 -15.24
C LYS A 48 -11.71 2.71 -14.39
N LEU A 49 -11.35 2.43 -13.14
CA LEU A 49 -10.95 3.43 -12.14
C LEU A 49 -9.75 4.25 -12.64
N SER A 50 -8.81 3.57 -13.32
CA SER A 50 -7.70 4.22 -14.00
C SER A 50 -8.11 5.31 -15.00
N ILE A 51 -9.22 5.15 -15.71
CA ILE A 51 -9.75 6.16 -16.64
C ILE A 51 -10.42 7.30 -15.87
N LEU A 52 -11.22 6.98 -14.86
CA LEU A 52 -11.93 7.98 -14.06
C LEU A 52 -10.94 8.92 -13.33
N VAL A 53 -9.86 8.37 -12.78
CA VAL A 53 -8.77 9.15 -12.18
C VAL A 53 -8.07 10.02 -13.21
N ARG A 54 -7.77 9.48 -14.41
CA ARG A 54 -7.14 10.26 -15.50
C ARG A 54 -8.02 11.41 -15.99
N ASN A 55 -9.33 11.21 -15.98
CA ASN A 55 -10.31 12.23 -16.36
C ASN A 55 -10.58 13.24 -15.23
N GLY A 56 -10.00 13.04 -14.04
CA GLY A 56 -10.14 13.96 -12.92
C GLY A 56 -11.48 13.86 -12.20
N ALA A 57 -12.18 12.72 -12.28
CA ALA A 57 -13.44 12.51 -11.57
C ALA A 57 -13.19 12.61 -10.04
N PRO A 58 -13.81 13.56 -9.33
CA PRO A 58 -13.37 13.95 -7.99
C PRO A 58 -13.51 12.80 -6.97
N ASN A 59 -14.58 12.02 -7.09
CA ASN A 59 -14.85 10.89 -6.19
C ASN A 59 -13.90 9.71 -6.46
N ALA A 60 -13.59 9.44 -7.74
CA ALA A 60 -12.60 8.44 -8.11
C ALA A 60 -11.21 8.81 -7.59
N VAL A 61 -10.81 10.07 -7.70
CA VAL A 61 -9.52 10.56 -7.22
C VAL A 61 -9.39 10.39 -5.71
N ILE A 62 -10.37 10.82 -4.92
CA ILE A 62 -10.27 10.74 -3.45
C ILE A 62 -10.27 9.28 -2.95
N VAL A 63 -11.14 8.43 -3.50
CA VAL A 63 -11.21 7.01 -3.10
C VAL A 63 -9.94 6.28 -3.50
N THR A 64 -9.43 6.52 -4.73
CA THR A 64 -8.17 5.90 -5.19
C THR A 64 -6.97 6.36 -4.37
N ALA A 65 -6.86 7.66 -4.09
CA ALA A 65 -5.77 8.21 -3.29
C ALA A 65 -5.76 7.59 -1.89
N SER A 66 -6.92 7.51 -1.24
CA SER A 66 -7.05 6.86 0.06
C SER A 66 -6.77 5.36 0.01
N GLY A 67 -7.21 4.67 -1.05
CA GLY A 67 -6.89 3.26 -1.28
C GLY A 67 -5.40 2.99 -1.42
N LEU A 68 -4.67 3.84 -2.17
CA LEU A 68 -3.22 3.75 -2.32
C LEU A 68 -2.48 4.01 -1.00
N VAL A 69 -2.90 5.02 -0.23
CA VAL A 69 -2.34 5.28 1.11
C VAL A 69 -2.55 4.07 2.01
N SER A 70 -3.74 3.47 1.98
CA SER A 70 -4.07 2.28 2.76
C SER A 70 -3.20 1.08 2.41
N MET A 71 -3.01 0.81 1.11
CA MET A 71 -2.10 -0.24 0.65
C MET A 71 -0.65 0.03 1.05
N ALA A 72 -0.20 1.29 0.99
CA ALA A 72 1.15 1.64 1.40
C ALA A 72 1.40 1.26 2.87
N PHE A 73 0.41 1.44 3.76
CA PHE A 73 0.52 0.96 5.14
C PHE A 73 0.67 -0.55 5.24
N ILE A 74 -0.13 -1.31 4.49
CA ILE A 74 -0.02 -2.78 4.44
C ILE A 74 1.38 -3.20 3.99
N VAL A 75 1.88 -2.60 2.90
CA VAL A 75 3.22 -2.90 2.37
C VAL A 75 4.31 -2.56 3.37
N VAL A 76 4.22 -1.38 4.01
CA VAL A 76 5.18 -0.96 5.04
C VAL A 76 5.18 -1.95 6.20
N VAL A 77 4.01 -2.35 6.72
CA VAL A 77 3.96 -3.30 7.84
C VAL A 77 4.44 -4.70 7.41
N ALA A 78 4.13 -5.16 6.20
CA ALA A 78 4.68 -6.40 5.67
C ALA A 78 6.23 -6.37 5.55
N ILE A 79 6.81 -5.21 5.27
CA ILE A 79 8.27 -5.01 5.29
C ILE A 79 8.81 -4.95 6.72
N LEU A 80 8.10 -4.31 7.64
CA LEU A 80 8.49 -4.25 9.05
C LEU A 80 8.42 -5.61 9.75
N SER A 81 7.45 -6.45 9.39
CA SER A 81 7.28 -7.82 9.90
C SER A 81 8.20 -8.83 9.19
N ALA A 82 9.10 -8.38 8.32
CA ALA A 82 10.06 -9.26 7.65
C ALA A 82 11.01 -9.89 8.67
N VAL A 83 11.19 -11.21 8.58
CA VAL A 83 12.05 -11.99 9.48
C VAL A 83 13.19 -12.61 8.68
N GLY A 84 14.35 -12.78 9.32
CA GLY A 84 15.45 -13.55 8.79
C GLY A 84 16.43 -12.75 7.95
N LYS A 85 17.08 -13.42 7.00
CA LYS A 85 18.03 -12.80 6.06
C LYS A 85 17.29 -11.98 5.00
N LEU A 86 18.02 -11.23 4.18
CA LEU A 86 17.44 -10.34 3.16
C LEU A 86 16.50 -11.07 2.20
N ASP A 87 16.87 -12.25 1.73
CA ASP A 87 16.06 -13.09 0.84
C ASP A 87 14.78 -13.60 1.52
N GLU A 88 14.90 -14.12 2.74
CA GLU A 88 13.75 -14.54 3.57
C GLU A 88 12.82 -13.37 3.87
N GLY A 89 13.39 -12.20 4.18
CA GLY A 89 12.67 -10.98 4.45
C GLY A 89 11.91 -10.47 3.23
N LEU A 90 12.54 -10.43 2.06
CA LEU A 90 11.87 -10.05 0.80
C LEU A 90 10.70 -10.98 0.47
N LEU A 91 10.90 -12.29 0.62
CA LEU A 91 9.86 -13.28 0.35
C LEU A 91 8.69 -13.15 1.35
N THR A 92 9.00 -13.00 2.64
CA THR A 92 7.99 -12.84 3.70
C THR A 92 7.17 -11.58 3.47
N SER A 93 7.81 -10.44 3.18
CA SER A 93 7.13 -9.19 2.87
C SER A 93 6.25 -9.28 1.63
N LEU A 94 6.71 -10.00 0.60
CA LEU A 94 5.91 -10.22 -0.59
C LEU A 94 4.65 -11.04 -0.28
N ILE A 95 4.79 -12.14 0.46
CA ILE A 95 3.66 -13.01 0.83
C ILE A 95 2.66 -12.24 1.71
N TYR A 96 3.14 -11.63 2.80
CA TYR A 96 2.28 -10.90 3.72
C TYR A 96 1.64 -9.68 3.07
N GLY A 97 2.39 -8.97 2.22
CA GLY A 97 1.86 -7.85 1.44
C GLY A 97 0.74 -8.29 0.49
N ILE A 98 0.93 -9.38 -0.27
CA ILE A 98 -0.11 -9.92 -1.16
C ILE A 98 -1.35 -10.32 -0.36
N VAL A 99 -1.18 -11.08 0.72
CA VAL A 99 -2.30 -11.53 1.57
C VAL A 99 -3.03 -10.33 2.15
N GLY A 100 -2.32 -9.36 2.71
CA GLY A 100 -2.90 -8.13 3.26
C GLY A 100 -3.69 -7.36 2.20
N ILE A 101 -3.14 -7.17 1.01
CA ILE A 101 -3.84 -6.48 -0.08
C ILE A 101 -5.13 -7.22 -0.47
N ILE A 102 -5.09 -8.55 -0.60
CA ILE A 102 -6.28 -9.36 -0.92
C ILE A 102 -7.35 -9.19 0.18
N VAL A 103 -6.95 -9.27 1.45
CA VAL A 103 -7.87 -9.09 2.58
C VAL A 103 -8.46 -7.69 2.59
N GLN A 104 -7.65 -6.65 2.34
CA GLN A 104 -8.13 -5.27 2.24
C GLN A 104 -9.18 -5.10 1.13
N VAL A 105 -8.90 -5.61 -0.08
CA VAL A 105 -9.84 -5.55 -1.21
C VAL A 105 -11.14 -6.26 -0.86
N ALA A 106 -11.06 -7.46 -0.27
CA ALA A 106 -12.23 -8.19 0.17
C ALA A 106 -13.03 -7.44 1.25
N ALA A 107 -12.35 -6.80 2.21
CA ALA A 107 -12.98 -6.03 3.27
C ALA A 107 -13.76 -4.83 2.72
N VAL A 108 -13.22 -4.14 1.72
CA VAL A 108 -13.93 -3.05 1.03
C VAL A 108 -15.21 -3.55 0.36
N ARG A 109 -15.18 -4.75 -0.25
CA ARG A 109 -16.37 -5.34 -0.89
C ARG A 109 -17.41 -5.77 0.11
N LEU A 110 -16.96 -6.31 1.23
CA LEU A 110 -17.84 -6.64 2.33
C LEU A 110 -18.51 -5.38 2.86
N LEU A 111 -17.78 -4.28 3.01
CA LEU A 111 -18.34 -3.01 3.45
C LEU A 111 -19.38 -2.48 2.46
N GLU A 112 -19.07 -2.47 1.17
CA GLU A 112 -19.99 -2.07 0.10
C GLU A 112 -21.31 -2.86 0.19
N TRP A 113 -21.18 -4.18 0.32
CA TRP A 113 -22.32 -5.09 0.43
C TRP A 113 -23.15 -4.86 1.71
N VAL A 114 -22.51 -4.71 2.88
CA VAL A 114 -23.19 -4.48 4.17
C VAL A 114 -23.89 -3.12 4.20
N THR A 115 -23.22 -2.08 3.69
CA THR A 115 -23.74 -0.71 3.73
C THR A 115 -24.75 -0.43 2.61
N LYS A 116 -24.86 -1.33 1.62
CA LYS A 116 -25.67 -1.16 0.40
C LYS A 116 -25.33 0.16 -0.33
N LEU A 117 -24.09 0.63 -0.19
CA LEU A 117 -23.61 1.78 -0.93
C LEU A 117 -23.29 1.34 -2.35
N ASP A 118 -23.84 2.05 -3.33
CA ASP A 118 -23.43 1.89 -4.72
C ASP A 118 -22.17 2.73 -4.94
N ILE A 119 -21.02 2.16 -4.58
CA ILE A 119 -19.73 2.84 -4.70
C ILE A 119 -19.40 3.11 -6.17
N GLY A 120 -19.84 2.23 -7.09
CA GLY A 120 -19.66 2.41 -8.52
C GLY A 120 -20.25 3.72 -9.02
N SER A 121 -21.55 3.96 -8.75
CA SER A 121 -22.20 5.21 -9.20
C SER A 121 -21.64 6.46 -8.51
N ILE A 122 -21.17 6.35 -7.26
CA ILE A 122 -20.49 7.45 -6.56
C ILE A 122 -19.17 7.80 -7.27
N ILE A 123 -18.37 6.80 -7.62
CA ILE A 123 -17.06 6.97 -8.24
C ILE A 123 -17.17 7.48 -9.68
N GLU A 124 -18.19 7.06 -10.43
CA GLU A 124 -18.46 7.51 -11.80
C GLU A 124 -19.06 8.92 -11.90
N SER A 125 -19.56 9.49 -10.80
CA SER A 125 -20.16 10.82 -10.80
C SER A 125 -19.13 11.93 -11.07
N ASP A 126 -19.41 12.75 -12.08
CA ASP A 126 -18.66 13.98 -12.39
C ASP A 126 -18.81 15.07 -11.30
N ARG A 127 -19.81 14.93 -10.42
CA ARG A 127 -19.99 15.83 -9.27
C ARG A 127 -19.46 15.19 -8.00
N PHE A 128 -18.80 16.01 -7.19
CA PHE A 128 -18.34 15.59 -5.87
C PHE A 128 -19.52 15.14 -4.99
N ALA A 129 -19.41 13.92 -4.47
CA ALA A 129 -20.36 13.33 -3.54
C ALA A 129 -19.69 13.21 -2.17
N PRO A 130 -20.20 13.88 -1.11
CA PRO A 130 -19.63 13.78 0.23
C PRO A 130 -19.48 12.34 0.76
N ALA A 131 -20.35 11.42 0.30
CA ALA A 131 -20.25 9.99 0.60
C ALA A 131 -18.90 9.38 0.19
N SER A 132 -18.25 9.90 -0.86
CA SER A 132 -16.91 9.46 -1.28
C SER A 132 -15.84 9.65 -0.19
N VAL A 133 -15.98 10.67 0.66
CA VAL A 133 -15.07 10.90 1.80
C VAL A 133 -15.23 9.81 2.85
N VAL A 134 -16.45 9.35 3.09
CA VAL A 134 -16.73 8.25 4.02
C VAL A 134 -16.14 6.95 3.47
N VAL A 135 -16.31 6.68 2.18
CA VAL A 135 -15.71 5.51 1.50
C VAL A 135 -14.18 5.57 1.54
N ALA A 136 -13.60 6.76 1.34
CA ALA A 136 -12.17 7.00 1.44
C ALA A 136 -11.63 6.77 2.86
N ALA A 137 -12.32 7.29 3.89
CA ALA A 137 -11.97 7.04 5.29
C ALA A 137 -12.06 5.55 5.64
N ALA A 138 -13.09 4.86 5.14
CA ALA A 138 -13.25 3.43 5.36
C ALA A 138 -12.12 2.61 4.72
N HIS A 139 -11.65 2.98 3.52
CA HIS A 139 -10.47 2.34 2.91
C HIS A 139 -9.26 2.44 3.81
N VAL A 140 -8.96 3.63 4.33
CA VAL A 140 -7.81 3.85 5.23
C VAL A 140 -7.97 3.06 6.52
N ALA A 141 -9.15 3.09 7.14
CA ALA A 141 -9.41 2.35 8.36
C ALA A 141 -9.24 0.83 8.17
N LEU A 142 -9.81 0.27 7.10
CA LEU A 142 -9.72 -1.16 6.81
C LEU A 142 -8.27 -1.59 6.54
N GLY A 143 -7.53 -0.87 5.70
CA GLY A 143 -6.14 -1.25 5.45
C GLY A 143 -5.22 -1.03 6.62
N LEU A 144 -5.49 -0.07 7.52
CA LEU A 144 -4.77 0.03 8.80
C LEU A 144 -5.01 -1.19 9.70
N VAL A 145 -6.25 -1.66 9.81
CA VAL A 145 -6.57 -2.88 10.59
C VAL A 145 -5.88 -4.10 9.98
N VAL A 146 -5.91 -4.23 8.65
CA VAL A 146 -5.24 -5.32 7.95
C VAL A 146 -3.72 -5.24 8.08
N ALA A 147 -3.15 -4.04 7.93
CA ALA A 147 -1.72 -3.81 8.13
C ALA A 147 -1.32 -4.23 9.55
N PHE A 148 -2.07 -3.80 10.56
CA PHE A 148 -1.81 -4.19 11.95
C PHE A 148 -1.90 -5.71 12.16
N ALA A 149 -2.81 -6.40 11.48
CA ALA A 149 -2.94 -7.86 11.57
C ALA A 149 -1.76 -8.65 10.96
N ILE A 150 -0.90 -8.00 10.17
CA ILE A 150 0.35 -8.59 9.64
C ILE A 150 1.48 -8.55 10.67
N TYR A 151 1.39 -7.64 11.65
CA TYR A 151 2.38 -7.49 12.72
C TYR A 151 2.10 -8.47 13.87
#